data_AF-A0A2V5M860-F1
#
_entry.id   AF-A0A2V5M860-F1
#
_cell.length_a   1.000
_cell.length_b   1.000
_cell.length_c   1.000
_cell.angle_alpha   90.00
_cell.angle_beta   90.00
_cell.angle_gamma   90.00
#
_symmetry.space_group_name_H-M   'P 1'
#
loop_
_entity.id
_entity.type
_entity.pdbx_description
1 polymer ?
#
loop_
_entity_poly.entity_id
_entity_poly.type
_entity_poly.pdbx_seq_one_letter_code
_entity_poly.pdbx_strand_id
1 'polypeptide(L)'
;RVGELNKCRVPAWALVFQGIWAGALVLPRTVKTDAAGNVTGYGNLYGNLLDYVISAALIFYVLTIIGIFLLRQKQPHVERPYKAFGYPVVPALYVVGATVILLVLFAYQTATTWPGLIIVLTGVPVYFFWKFFGKKSTAA
;
A
#
# COMPACT_ATOMS: atom_id res chain seq x y z
N ARG A 1 -13.34 0.54 20.31
CA ARG A 1 -14.46 1.18 19.58
C ARG A 1 -14.41 1.07 18.06
N VAL A 2 -13.31 1.31 17.34
CA VAL A 2 -13.29 1.12 15.86
C VAL A 2 -13.29 -0.37 15.44
N GLY A 3 -12.80 -1.26 16.31
CA GLY A 3 -12.89 -2.72 16.14
C GLY A 3 -14.13 -3.39 16.75
N GLU A 4 -15.07 -2.61 17.30
CA GLU A 4 -16.30 -3.18 17.88
C GLU A 4 -17.36 -3.34 16.79
N LEU A 5 -17.88 -4.56 16.65
CA LEU A 5 -18.95 -4.89 15.72
C LEU A 5 -20.29 -4.42 16.29
N ASN A 6 -21.08 -3.71 15.48
CA ASN A 6 -22.45 -3.34 15.87
C ASN A 6 -23.36 -4.59 15.91
N LYS A 7 -24.59 -4.46 16.44
CA LYS A 7 -25.59 -5.55 16.55
C LYS A 7 -25.83 -6.33 15.24
N CYS A 8 -25.63 -5.71 14.08
CA CYS A 8 -25.73 -6.35 12.76
C CYS A 8 -24.42 -7.03 12.28
N ARG A 9 -23.40 -7.17 13.15
CA ARG A 9 -22.05 -7.68 12.84
C ARG A 9 -21.30 -6.89 11.75
N VAL A 10 -21.59 -5.60 11.63
CA VAL A 10 -20.91 -4.70 10.69
C VAL A 10 -20.06 -3.69 11.47
N PRO A 11 -18.83 -3.37 11.04
CA PRO A 11 -17.99 -2.33 11.65
C PRO A 11 -18.48 -0.93 11.24
N ALA A 12 -19.65 -0.53 11.76
CA ALA A 12 -20.33 0.72 11.37
C ALA A 12 -19.45 1.96 11.57
N TRP A 13 -18.74 2.05 12.70
CA TRP A 13 -17.85 3.18 12.97
C TRP A 13 -16.67 3.25 12.00
N ALA A 14 -16.11 2.11 11.57
CA ALA A 14 -15.03 2.10 10.58
C ALA A 14 -15.50 2.65 9.22
N LEU A 15 -16.71 2.28 8.80
CA LEU A 15 -17.32 2.77 7.55
C LEU A 15 -17.57 4.28 7.60
N VAL A 16 -18.06 4.80 8.73
CA VAL A 16 -18.30 6.24 8.90
C VAL A 16 -16.99 7.02 8.85
N PHE A 17 -15.96 6.59 9.59
CA PHE A 17 -14.66 7.26 9.54
C PHE A 17 -14.03 7.20 8.14
N GLN A 18 -14.12 6.06 7.47
CA GLN A 18 -13.63 5.90 6.10
C GLN A 18 -14.39 6.80 5.11
N GLY A 19 -15.71 6.91 5.25
CA GLY A 19 -16.55 7.75 4.41
C GLY A 19 -16.26 9.24 4.61
N ILE A 20 -16.14 9.69 5.87
CA ILE A 20 -15.78 11.08 6.19
C ILE A 20 -14.40 11.41 5.64
N TRP A 21 -13.41 10.52 5.82
CA TRP A 21 -12.06 10.73 5.34
C TRP A 21 -11.97 10.74 3.81
N ALA A 22 -12.67 9.83 3.14
CA ALA A 22 -12.76 9.83 1.68
C ALA A 22 -13.41 11.11 1.16
N GLY A 23 -14.52 11.57 1.76
CA GLY A 23 -15.14 12.83 1.43
C GLY A 23 -14.18 14.01 1.59
N ALA A 24 -13.48 14.08 2.72
CA ALA A 24 -12.49 15.11 3.01
C ALA A 24 -11.30 15.13 2.02
N LEU A 25 -10.90 13.98 1.47
CA LEU A 25 -9.81 13.89 0.49
C LEU A 25 -10.26 14.12 -0.96
N VAL A 26 -11.54 13.92 -1.27
CA VAL A 26 -12.09 14.09 -2.63
C VAL A 26 -12.54 15.53 -2.89
N LEU A 27 -13.06 16.23 -1.87
CA LEU A 27 -13.58 17.60 -2.01
C LEU A 27 -12.50 18.66 -2.35
N PRO A 28 -11.25 18.59 -1.86
CA PRO A 28 -10.19 19.52 -2.25
C PRO A 28 -9.76 19.30 -3.69
N ARG A 29 -10.03 20.29 -4.54
CA ARG A 29 -9.60 20.30 -5.94
C ARG A 29 -8.11 20.64 -6.03
N THR A 30 -7.32 19.75 -6.60
CA THR A 30 -5.89 19.97 -6.84
C THR A 30 -5.70 20.35 -8.30
N VAL A 31 -5.00 21.45 -8.56
CA VAL A 31 -4.64 21.82 -9.93
C VAL A 31 -3.44 20.97 -10.34
N LYS A 32 -3.57 20.18 -11.42
CA LYS A 32 -2.43 19.45 -11.99
C LYS A 32 -1.67 20.43 -12.89
N THR A 33 -0.43 20.71 -12.52
CA THR A 33 0.50 21.54 -13.30
C THR A 33 1.52 20.62 -13.96
N ASP A 34 1.70 20.75 -15.26
CA ASP A 34 2.72 20.02 -16.02
C ASP A 34 4.14 20.52 -15.67
N ALA A 35 5.16 19.74 -16.02
CA ALA A 35 6.58 20.07 -15.88
C ALA A 35 6.97 21.39 -16.61
N ALA A 36 6.17 21.82 -17.58
CA ALA A 36 6.31 23.10 -18.28
C ALA A 36 5.53 24.29 -17.64
N GLY A 37 4.89 24.09 -16.47
CA GLY A 37 4.15 25.16 -15.78
C GLY A 37 2.72 25.39 -16.29
N ASN A 38 2.25 24.62 -17.27
CA ASN A 38 0.90 24.72 -17.83
C ASN A 38 -0.11 23.92 -16.98
N VAL A 39 -1.31 24.48 -16.77
CA VAL A 39 -2.41 23.77 -16.10
C VAL A 39 -2.96 22.72 -17.07
N THR A 40 -2.60 21.45 -16.86
CA THR A 40 -3.00 20.32 -17.71
C THR A 40 -4.31 19.67 -17.28
N GLY A 41 -4.82 19.98 -16.09
CA GLY A 41 -6.15 19.57 -15.68
C GLY A 41 -6.48 19.86 -14.23
N TYR A 42 -7.74 19.60 -13.87
CA TYR A 42 -8.20 19.64 -12.50
C TYR A 42 -8.29 18.22 -11.94
N GLY A 43 -7.51 17.92 -10.91
CA GLY A 43 -7.58 16.68 -10.12
C GLY A 43 -8.22 16.90 -8.75
N ASN A 44 -8.20 15.85 -7.93
CA ASN A 44 -8.50 15.92 -6.50
C ASN A 44 -7.32 15.36 -5.69
N LEU A 45 -7.27 15.70 -4.41
CA LEU A 45 -6.19 15.24 -3.53
C LEU A 45 -6.17 13.71 -3.41
N TYR A 46 -7.34 13.08 -3.35
CA TYR A 46 -7.49 11.62 -3.32
C TYR A 46 -6.81 10.91 -4.50
N GLY A 47 -7.04 11.35 -5.73
CA GLY A 47 -6.45 10.73 -6.92
C GLY A 47 -4.93 10.83 -6.95
N ASN A 48 -4.37 11.97 -6.54
CA ASN A 48 -2.93 12.12 -6.43
C ASN A 48 -2.34 11.22 -5.35
N LEU A 49 -3.01 11.11 -4.18
CA LEU A 49 -2.59 10.18 -3.12
C LEU A 49 -2.68 8.73 -3.59
N LEU A 50 -3.70 8.38 -4.36
CA LEU A 50 -3.87 7.04 -4.93
C LEU A 50 -2.70 6.72 -5.88
N ASP A 51 -2.36 7.64 -6.78
CA ASP A 51 -1.21 7.51 -7.69
C ASP A 51 0.11 7.29 -6.90
N TYR A 52 0.31 7.99 -5.78
CA TYR A 52 1.47 7.82 -4.90
C TYR A 52 1.48 6.46 -4.18
N VAL A 53 0.31 5.96 -3.77
CA VAL A 53 0.20 4.69 -3.05
C VAL A 53 0.39 3.49 -3.98
N ILE A 54 -0.02 3.57 -5.25
CA ILE A 54 0.15 2.47 -6.21
C ILE A 54 1.64 2.16 -6.43
N SER A 55 2.50 3.17 -6.59
CA SER A 55 3.95 2.94 -6.77
C SER A 55 4.56 2.22 -5.56
N ALA A 56 4.17 2.63 -4.35
CA ALA A 56 4.54 1.98 -3.11
C ALA A 56 4.01 0.54 -2.99
N ALA A 57 2.74 0.32 -3.35
CA ALA A 57 2.10 -0.99 -3.29
C ALA A 57 2.79 -2.00 -4.23
N LEU A 58 3.17 -1.58 -5.44
CA LEU A 58 3.91 -2.42 -6.39
C LEU A 58 5.23 -2.92 -5.82
N ILE A 59 5.98 -2.06 -5.11
CA ILE A 59 7.21 -2.47 -4.40
C ILE A 59 6.88 -3.60 -3.42
N PHE A 60 5.86 -3.42 -2.57
CA PHE A 60 5.45 -4.44 -1.60
C PHE A 60 4.93 -5.73 -2.23
N TYR A 61 4.25 -5.66 -3.38
CA TYR A 61 3.78 -6.85 -4.09
C TYR A 61 4.95 -7.69 -4.61
N VAL A 62 5.94 -7.04 -5.21
CA VAL A 62 7.19 -7.70 -5.65
C VAL A 62 7.90 -8.35 -4.45
N LEU A 63 8.09 -7.59 -3.36
CA LEU A 63 8.68 -8.09 -2.12
C LEU A 63 7.92 -9.29 -1.53
N THR A 64 6.59 -9.24 -1.54
CA THR A 64 5.73 -10.31 -1.02
C THR A 64 5.94 -11.60 -1.81
N ILE A 65 5.99 -11.52 -3.14
CA ILE A 65 6.18 -12.71 -3.98
C ILE A 65 7.61 -13.25 -3.86
N ILE A 66 8.63 -12.38 -3.82
CA ILE A 66 10.00 -12.80 -3.48
C ILE A 66 10.02 -13.49 -2.11
N GLY A 67 9.28 -12.97 -1.14
CA GLY A 67 9.08 -13.58 0.18
C GLY A 67 8.49 -14.99 0.09
N ILE A 68 7.54 -15.24 -0.82
CA ILE A 68 7.01 -16.59 -1.07
C ILE A 68 8.09 -17.53 -1.59
N PHE A 69 8.95 -17.08 -2.51
CA PHE A 69 10.08 -17.87 -3.00
C PHE A 69 11.08 -18.19 -1.87
N LEU A 70 11.44 -17.18 -1.07
CA LEU A 70 12.33 -17.34 0.08
C LEU A 70 11.74 -18.27 1.15
N LEU A 71 10.45 -18.13 1.45
CA LEU A 71 9.77 -18.97 2.45
C LEU A 71 9.70 -20.43 1.98
N ARG A 72 9.53 -20.66 0.67
CA ARG A 72 9.55 -22.01 0.11
C ARG A 72 10.93 -22.66 0.18
N GLN A 73 12.01 -21.88 0.14
CA GLN A 73 13.37 -22.36 0.35
C GLN A 73 13.67 -22.61 1.84
N LYS A 74 13.19 -21.74 2.73
CA LYS A 74 13.43 -21.86 4.18
C LYS A 74 12.56 -22.93 4.86
N GLN A 75 11.36 -23.19 4.36
CA GLN A 75 10.41 -24.15 4.93
C GLN A 75 9.91 -25.14 3.86
N PRO A 76 10.77 -26.08 3.44
CA PRO A 76 10.41 -27.07 2.43
C PRO A 76 9.43 -28.14 2.92
N HIS A 77 9.42 -28.45 4.23
CA HIS A 77 8.68 -29.58 4.82
C HIS A 77 7.24 -29.27 5.30
N VAL A 78 6.78 -28.02 5.15
CA VAL A 78 5.42 -27.65 5.57
C VAL A 78 4.40 -28.22 4.58
N GLU A 79 3.32 -28.83 5.09
CA GLU A 79 2.21 -29.30 4.25
C GLU A 79 1.61 -28.12 3.47
N ARG A 80 1.38 -28.31 2.17
CA ARG A 80 0.86 -27.28 1.26
C ARG A 80 -0.50 -27.73 0.73
N PRO A 81 -1.62 -27.40 1.42
CA PRO A 81 -2.97 -27.75 0.97
C PRO A 81 -3.33 -27.17 -0.41
N TYR A 82 -2.70 -26.05 -0.78
CA TYR A 82 -2.91 -25.40 -2.07
C TYR A 82 -1.58 -25.26 -2.83
N LYS A 83 -1.49 -25.93 -3.98
CA LYS A 83 -0.38 -25.77 -4.92
C LYS A 83 -0.83 -24.81 -6.02
N ALA A 84 -0.24 -23.62 -6.07
CA ALA A 84 -0.52 -22.66 -7.12
C ALA A 84 -0.23 -23.29 -8.50
N PHE A 85 -1.25 -23.31 -9.37
CA PHE A 85 -1.12 -23.81 -10.74
C PHE A 85 -0.09 -22.97 -11.51
N GLY A 86 0.86 -23.61 -12.17
CA GLY A 86 1.93 -22.91 -12.89
C GLY A 86 3.05 -22.35 -12.01
N TYR A 87 3.12 -22.71 -10.72
CA TYR A 87 4.31 -22.43 -9.90
C TYR A 87 5.51 -23.26 -10.41
N PRO A 88 6.72 -22.68 -10.58
CA PRO A 88 7.16 -21.32 -10.23
C PRO A 88 7.06 -20.27 -11.36
N VAL A 89 6.63 -20.66 -12.55
CA VAL A 89 6.67 -19.81 -13.76
C VAL A 89 5.75 -18.61 -13.64
N VAL A 90 4.51 -18.81 -13.19
CA VAL A 90 3.50 -17.73 -13.09
C VAL A 90 3.94 -16.63 -12.10
N PRO A 91 4.38 -16.94 -10.87
CA PRO A 91 4.90 -15.90 -9.97
C PRO A 91 6.20 -15.25 -10.47
N ALA A 92 7.07 -15.99 -11.16
CA ALA A 92 8.29 -15.42 -11.73
C ALA A 92 7.97 -14.41 -12.83
N LEU A 93 7.06 -14.74 -13.75
CA LEU A 93 6.56 -13.82 -14.76
C LEU A 93 5.92 -12.57 -14.15
N TYR A 94 5.14 -12.74 -13.08
CA TYR A 94 4.58 -11.60 -12.35
C TYR A 94 5.68 -10.70 -11.79
N VAL A 95 6.71 -11.24 -11.14
CA VAL A 95 7.81 -10.45 -10.58
C VAL A 95 8.52 -9.67 -11.68
N VAL A 96 8.80 -10.31 -12.83
CA VAL A 96 9.41 -9.62 -13.97
C VAL A 96 8.52 -8.49 -14.48
N GLY A 97 7.24 -8.77 -14.76
CA GLY A 97 6.29 -7.76 -15.25
C GLY A 97 6.09 -6.61 -14.27
N ALA A 98 5.90 -6.91 -12.99
CA ALA A 98 5.75 -5.91 -11.94
C ALA A 98 7.02 -5.07 -11.77
N THR A 99 8.20 -5.68 -11.89
CA THR A 99 9.48 -4.96 -11.84
C THR A 99 9.65 -4.04 -13.05
N VAL A 100 9.29 -4.49 -14.26
CA VAL A 100 9.30 -3.64 -15.46
C VAL A 100 8.36 -2.44 -15.29
N ILE A 101 7.12 -2.67 -14.84
CA ILE A 101 6.17 -1.59 -14.57
C ILE A 101 6.74 -0.63 -13.53
N LEU A 102 7.33 -1.15 -12.46
CA LEU A 102 7.95 -0.35 -11.40
C LEU A 102 9.11 0.50 -11.95
N LEU A 103 9.98 -0.07 -12.80
CA LEU A 103 11.08 0.66 -13.44
C LEU A 103 10.56 1.75 -14.38
N VAL A 104 9.53 1.46 -15.17
CA VAL A 104 8.86 2.45 -16.03
C VAL A 104 8.27 3.57 -15.18
N LEU A 105 7.59 3.24 -14.08
CA LEU A 105 7.04 4.23 -13.15
C LEU A 105 8.14 5.09 -12.52
N PHE A 106 9.27 4.48 -12.19
CA PHE A 106 10.43 5.18 -11.64
C PHE A 106 11.08 6.11 -12.67
N ALA A 107 11.11 5.74 -13.95
CA ALA A 107 11.71 6.54 -15.02
C ALA A 107 10.80 7.67 -15.50
N TYR A 108 9.51 7.41 -15.66
CA TYR A 108 8.55 8.34 -16.26
C TYR A 108 7.73 9.13 -15.22
N GLN A 109 7.66 8.65 -13.97
CA GLN A 109 6.82 9.23 -12.93
C GLN A 109 7.58 9.33 -11.59
N THR A 110 8.81 9.85 -11.64
CA THR A 110 9.62 10.15 -10.45
C THR A 110 8.87 11.01 -9.43
N ALA A 111 8.04 11.95 -9.92
CA ALA A 111 7.23 12.85 -9.12
C ALA A 111 6.14 12.14 -8.29
N THR A 112 5.64 10.97 -8.70
CA THR A 112 4.69 10.18 -7.89
C THR A 112 5.38 9.15 -7.01
N THR A 113 6.54 8.67 -7.44
CA THR A 113 7.25 7.59 -6.74
C THR A 113 7.92 8.06 -5.45
N TRP A 114 8.51 9.25 -5.44
CA TRP A 114 9.19 9.80 -4.27
C TRP A 114 8.23 10.09 -3.10
N PRO A 115 7.08 10.76 -3.32
CA PRO A 115 6.07 10.92 -2.27
C PRO A 115 5.52 9.58 -1.77
N GLY A 116 5.29 8.61 -2.66
CA GLY A 116 4.86 7.26 -2.28
C GLY A 116 5.83 6.56 -1.33
N LEU A 117 7.13 6.63 -1.62
CA LEU A 117 8.19 6.10 -0.75
C LEU A 117 8.24 6.81 0.61
N ILE A 118 8.11 8.14 0.63
CA ILE A 118 8.08 8.90 1.88
C ILE A 118 6.88 8.48 2.74
N ILE A 119 5.70 8.32 2.14
CA ILE A 119 4.48 7.86 2.84
C ILE A 119 4.70 6.48 3.46
N VAL A 120 5.29 5.55 2.72
CA VAL A 120 5.65 4.22 3.25
C VAL A 120 6.65 4.34 4.39
N LEU A 121 7.70 5.15 4.22
CA LEU A 121 8.74 5.34 5.23
C LEU A 121 8.19 5.99 6.49
N THR A 122 7.19 6.86 6.41
CA THR A 122 6.50 7.40 7.60
C THR A 122 5.76 6.32 8.40
N GLY A 123 5.47 5.16 7.82
CA GLY A 123 4.99 4.00 8.57
C GLY A 123 6.01 3.44 9.58
N VAL A 124 7.32 3.58 9.31
CA VAL A 124 8.39 3.11 10.20
C VAL A 124 8.43 3.87 11.55
N PRO A 125 8.53 5.22 11.58
CA PRO A 125 8.51 5.94 12.84
C PRO A 125 7.18 5.78 13.57
N VAL A 126 6.04 5.70 12.86
CA VAL A 126 4.73 5.42 13.47
C VAL A 126 4.72 4.04 14.15
N TYR A 127 5.26 3.01 13.51
CA TYR A 127 5.38 1.68 14.10
C TYR A 127 6.25 1.70 15.36
N PHE A 128 7.41 2.35 15.33
CA PHE A 128 8.28 2.47 16.50
C PHE A 128 7.64 3.27 17.63
N PHE A 129 6.94 4.37 17.30
CA PHE A 129 6.18 5.15 18.28
C PHE A 129 5.10 4.28 18.93
N TRP A 130 4.29 3.58 18.14
CA TRP A 130 3.25 2.73 18.69
C TRP A 130 3.80 1.56 19.52
N LYS A 131 4.92 0.96 19.11
CA LYS A 131 5.63 -0.07 19.88
C LYS A 131 6.20 0.48 21.20
N PHE A 132 6.67 1.73 21.22
CA PHE A 132 7.16 2.39 22.42
C PHE A 132 6.02 2.68 23.41
N PHE A 133 4.87 3.15 22.92
CA PHE A 133 3.68 3.41 23.76
C PHE A 133 2.94 2.12 24.17
N GLY A 134 2.99 1.06 23.37
CA GLY A 134 2.38 -0.24 23.66
C GLY A 134 3.03 -1.03 24.81
N LYS A 135 4.22 -0.63 25.27
CA LYS A 135 4.86 -1.22 26.47
C LYS A 135 4.28 -0.73 27.81
N LYS A 136 3.29 0.18 27.82
CA LYS A 136 2.70 0.74 29.06
C LYS A 136 1.33 0.15 29.46
N SER A 137 0.95 -1.04 29.01
CA SER A 137 -0.33 -1.65 29.43
C SER A 137 -0.25 -3.15 29.68
N THR A 138 0.68 -3.57 30.54
CA THR A 138 0.59 -4.85 31.26
C THR A 138 1.37 -4.75 32.58
N ALA A 139 0.86 -3.94 33.50
CA ALA A 139 1.24 -3.95 34.91
C ALA A 139 0.12 -3.26 35.72
N ALA A 140 -0.95 -3.99 35.99
CA ALA A 140 -1.85 -3.82 37.14
C ALA A 140 -2.83 -5.00 37.14
#